data_AF-R4YMP6-F1
#
_entry.id   AF-R4YMP6-F1
#
_cell.length_a   1.000
_cell.length_b   1.000
_cell.length_c   1.000
_cell.angle_alpha   90.00
_cell.angle_beta   90.00
_cell.angle_gamma   90.00
#
_symmetry.space_group_name_H-M   'P 1'
#
loop_
_entity.id
_entity.type
_entity.pdbx_description
1 polymer ?
#
loop_
_entity_poly.entity_id
_entity_poly.type
_entity_poly.pdbx_seq_one_letter_code
_entity_poly.pdbx_strand_id
1 'polypeptide(L)'
;MAEKSQIAIYISLGSLAVSSLSFFFAVRQSKINKKNEQLRAYDKVYHDASDLLLFHYKNATEKPFSSIDKDLERAVNEYANAHWLEQTYGFNIHTPDSLKTDDEKREFNQKVRDTYYAFEREKQNSSFEEFINYQSPVFHLDNEEFSGRFNRLLNHVTENLSLFSPVIIEHWERMRFLTPEKVKNEYLSLKRVNENACEAIEEPVEDPYLRMLLGIRYEHRQLNMPLSKKWSELWFNISFARYRFSRIFKKFSKRDNLDGDHL
;
A
#
# COMPACT_ATOMS: atom_id res chain seq x y z
N MET A 1 -30.48 -2.50 -66.95
CA MET A 1 -30.53 -3.36 -65.75
C MET A 1 -29.19 -3.40 -64.98
N ALA A 2 -28.03 -3.32 -65.64
CA ALA A 2 -26.71 -3.36 -64.99
C ALA A 2 -26.45 -2.24 -63.96
N GLU A 3 -26.83 -0.99 -64.25
CA GLU A 3 -26.58 0.17 -63.36
C GLU A 3 -27.26 0.07 -61.99
N LYS A 4 -28.53 -0.39 -61.94
CA LYS A 4 -29.25 -0.57 -60.67
C LYS A 4 -28.62 -1.64 -59.78
N SER A 5 -28.03 -2.69 -60.38
CA SER A 5 -27.33 -3.73 -59.62
C SER A 5 -26.00 -3.22 -59.06
N GLN A 6 -25.26 -2.41 -59.82
CA GLN A 6 -24.00 -1.81 -59.35
C GLN A 6 -24.27 -0.83 -58.20
N ILE A 7 -25.30 0.02 -58.33
CA ILE A 7 -25.72 0.92 -57.24
C ILE A 7 -26.13 0.12 -55.99
N ALA A 8 -26.88 -0.96 -56.12
CA ALA A 8 -27.25 -1.83 -55.00
C ALA A 8 -26.03 -2.49 -54.33
N ILE A 9 -25.03 -2.91 -55.12
CA ILE A 9 -23.76 -3.45 -54.62
C ILE A 9 -22.98 -2.37 -53.84
N TYR A 10 -22.88 -1.15 -54.37
CA TYR A 10 -22.23 -0.03 -53.66
C TYR A 10 -22.95 0.35 -52.36
N ILE A 11 -24.28 0.36 -52.35
CA ILE A 11 -25.08 0.60 -51.14
C ILE A 11 -24.85 -0.51 -50.12
N SER A 12 -24.82 -1.78 -50.56
CA SER A 12 -24.56 -2.93 -49.70
C SER A 12 -23.15 -2.87 -49.08
N LEU A 13 -22.12 -2.61 -49.89
CA LEU A 13 -20.74 -2.41 -49.41
C LEU A 13 -20.62 -1.20 -48.46
N GLY A 14 -21.28 -0.09 -48.77
CA GLY A 14 -21.34 1.08 -47.91
C GLY A 14 -22.02 0.79 -46.57
N SER A 15 -23.14 0.05 -46.60
CA SER A 15 -23.85 -0.37 -45.38
C SER A 15 -23.04 -1.33 -44.52
N LEU A 16 -22.27 -2.23 -45.14
CA LEU A 16 -21.35 -3.15 -44.45
C LEU A 16 -20.18 -2.39 -43.81
N ALA A 17 -19.60 -1.41 -44.51
CA ALA A 17 -18.54 -0.56 -43.98
C ALA A 17 -19.01 0.28 -42.77
N VAL A 18 -20.20 0.88 -42.85
CA VAL A 18 -20.78 1.63 -41.73
C VAL A 18 -21.10 0.71 -40.54
N SER A 19 -21.65 -0.47 -40.80
CA SER A 19 -22.01 -1.45 -39.75
C SER A 19 -20.77 -2.00 -39.03
N SER A 20 -19.71 -2.34 -39.79
CA SER A 20 -18.44 -2.82 -39.23
C SER A 20 -17.72 -1.74 -38.42
N LEU A 21 -17.72 -0.48 -38.89
CA LEU A 21 -17.16 0.64 -38.15
C LEU A 21 -17.94 0.91 -36.85
N SER A 22 -19.28 0.82 -36.92
CA SER A 22 -20.15 0.96 -35.75
C SER A 22 -19.91 -0.15 -34.73
N PHE A 23 -19.73 -1.40 -35.18
CA PHE A 23 -19.36 -2.51 -34.31
C PHE A 23 -18.00 -2.29 -33.63
N PHE A 24 -17.00 -1.82 -34.38
CA PHE A 24 -15.69 -1.51 -33.81
C PHE A 24 -15.77 -0.41 -32.74
N PHE A 25 -16.54 0.65 -32.98
CA PHE A 25 -16.78 1.70 -31.99
C PHE A 25 -17.53 1.18 -30.77
N ALA A 26 -18.54 0.32 -30.96
CA ALA A 26 -19.27 -0.29 -29.84
C ALA A 26 -18.35 -1.18 -28.98
N VAL A 27 -17.49 -1.99 -29.61
CA VAL A 27 -16.49 -2.82 -28.91
C VAL A 27 -15.50 -1.94 -28.15
N ARG A 28 -15.00 -0.85 -28.77
CA ARG A 28 -14.10 0.09 -28.11
C ARG A 28 -14.76 0.79 -26.93
N GLN A 29 -16.00 1.25 -27.09
CA GLN A 29 -16.76 1.92 -26.05
C GLN A 29 -17.07 0.97 -24.89
N SER A 30 -17.45 -0.28 -25.19
CA SER A 30 -17.66 -1.33 -24.18
C SER A 30 -16.40 -1.56 -23.34
N LYS A 31 -15.22 -1.63 -23.97
CA LYS A 31 -13.94 -1.76 -23.25
C LYS A 31 -13.64 -0.55 -22.35
N ILE A 32 -13.92 0.67 -22.83
CA ILE A 32 -13.74 1.91 -22.05
C ILE A 32 -14.72 1.93 -20.87
N ASN A 33 -15.99 1.60 -21.09
CA ASN A 33 -17.01 1.55 -20.04
C ASN A 33 -16.63 0.53 -18.96
N LYS A 34 -16.26 -0.69 -19.35
CA LYS A 34 -15.80 -1.72 -18.41
C LYS A 34 -14.59 -1.25 -17.59
N LYS A 35 -13.63 -0.56 -18.22
CA LYS A 35 -12.47 0.01 -17.50
C LYS A 35 -12.89 1.10 -16.51
N ASN A 36 -13.86 1.94 -16.87
CA ASN A 36 -14.35 3.01 -16.00
C ASN A 36 -15.16 2.43 -14.82
N GLU A 37 -15.97 1.41 -15.06
CA GLU A 37 -16.69 0.67 -14.01
C GLU A 37 -15.72 0.01 -13.05
N GLN A 38 -14.69 -0.66 -13.58
CA GLN A 38 -13.60 -1.20 -12.79
C GLN A 38 -12.93 -0.11 -11.95
N LEU A 39 -12.54 1.02 -12.54
CA LEU A 39 -11.92 2.13 -11.80
C LEU A 39 -12.80 2.59 -10.63
N ARG A 40 -14.10 2.83 -10.89
CA ARG A 40 -15.07 3.23 -9.86
C ARG A 40 -15.20 2.21 -8.73
N ALA A 41 -15.16 0.92 -9.08
CA ALA A 41 -15.22 -0.15 -8.09
C ALA A 41 -14.00 -0.12 -7.16
N TYR A 42 -12.79 0.12 -7.69
CA TYR A 42 -11.58 0.25 -6.87
C TYR A 42 -11.53 1.57 -6.11
N ASP A 43 -11.93 2.69 -6.70
CA ASP A 43 -11.96 4.01 -6.05
C ASP A 43 -12.75 3.97 -4.74
N LYS A 44 -13.87 3.24 -4.72
CA LYS A 44 -14.75 3.12 -3.55
C LYS A 44 -14.12 2.37 -2.38
N VAL A 45 -13.15 1.50 -2.61
CA VAL A 45 -12.48 0.70 -1.55
C VAL A 45 -11.02 1.07 -1.33
N TYR A 46 -10.41 1.86 -2.22
CA TYR A 46 -8.99 2.18 -2.16
C TYR A 46 -8.59 2.94 -0.89
N HIS A 47 -9.37 3.97 -0.52
CA HIS A 47 -9.09 4.76 0.67
C HIS A 47 -9.28 3.94 1.94
N ASP A 48 -10.37 3.17 2.02
CA ASP A 48 -10.61 2.25 3.13
C ASP A 48 -9.48 1.22 3.24
N ALA A 49 -9.07 0.59 2.12
CA ALA A 49 -7.97 -0.37 2.12
C ALA A 49 -6.64 0.26 2.60
N SER A 50 -6.35 1.48 2.15
CA SER A 50 -5.13 2.20 2.54
C SER A 50 -5.15 2.59 4.01
N ASP A 51 -6.29 3.05 4.51
CA ASP A 51 -6.47 3.42 5.93
C ASP A 51 -6.38 2.19 6.83
N LEU A 52 -6.99 1.08 6.45
CA LEU A 52 -6.94 -0.19 7.20
C LEU A 52 -5.50 -0.73 7.26
N LEU A 53 -4.74 -0.66 6.16
CA LEU A 53 -3.32 -1.04 6.15
C LEU A 53 -2.43 -0.15 7.01
N LEU A 54 -2.85 1.10 7.25
CA LEU A 54 -2.09 2.08 8.05
C LEU A 54 -2.66 2.25 9.46
N PHE A 55 -3.67 1.47 9.85
CA PHE A 55 -4.43 1.67 11.07
C PHE A 55 -3.54 1.66 12.32
N HIS A 56 -2.69 0.63 12.45
CA HIS A 56 -1.76 0.53 13.57
C HIS A 56 -0.75 1.69 13.57
N TYR A 57 -0.22 2.04 12.40
CA TYR A 57 0.73 3.14 12.27
C TYR A 57 0.11 4.47 12.72
N LYS A 58 -1.10 4.81 12.24
CA LYS A 58 -1.82 6.03 12.65
C LYS A 58 -2.03 6.07 14.17
N ASN A 59 -2.54 4.97 14.73
CA ASN A 59 -2.78 4.87 16.17
C ASN A 59 -1.49 4.96 17.02
N ALA A 60 -0.35 4.52 16.48
CA ALA A 60 0.94 4.65 17.16
C ALA A 60 1.50 6.07 17.07
N THR A 61 1.39 6.71 15.89
CA THR A 61 1.92 8.06 15.66
C THR A 61 1.13 9.16 16.35
N GLU A 62 -0.20 9.00 16.44
CA GLU A 62 -1.12 10.00 16.99
C GLU A 62 -1.18 10.00 18.52
N LYS A 63 -0.48 9.07 19.21
CA LYS A 63 -0.42 9.07 20.67
C LYS A 63 0.28 10.35 21.18
N PRO A 64 -0.41 11.16 22.00
CA PRO A 64 0.20 12.33 22.61
C PRO A 64 1.23 11.91 23.66
N PHE A 65 2.19 12.81 23.92
CA PHE A 65 3.13 12.63 25.01
C PHE A 65 2.39 12.70 26.35
N SER A 66 2.75 11.83 27.29
CA SER A 66 2.19 11.77 28.64
C SER A 66 3.29 11.84 29.69
N SER A 67 3.12 12.69 30.70
CA SER A 67 4.07 12.85 31.80
C SER A 67 3.34 13.10 33.11
N ILE A 68 4.02 12.80 34.24
CA ILE A 68 3.56 13.19 35.57
C ILE A 68 3.59 14.73 35.70
N ASP A 69 4.57 15.36 35.07
CA ASP A 69 4.71 16.80 34.97
C ASP A 69 3.77 17.34 33.87
N LYS A 70 2.66 17.95 34.28
CA LYS A 70 1.60 18.44 33.38
C LYS A 70 1.99 19.67 32.59
N ASP A 71 2.89 20.51 33.11
CA ASP A 71 3.41 21.65 32.36
C ASP A 71 4.35 21.18 31.24
N LEU A 72 5.20 20.19 31.53
CA LEU A 72 6.03 19.53 30.52
C LEU A 72 5.16 18.78 29.50
N GLU A 73 4.14 18.04 29.95
CA GLU A 73 3.20 17.32 29.07
C GLU A 73 2.56 18.27 28.05
N ARG A 74 2.04 19.39 28.53
CA ARG A 74 1.41 20.41 27.69
C ARG A 74 2.41 21.03 26.71
N ALA A 75 3.57 21.46 27.20
CA ALA A 75 4.58 22.12 26.37
C ALA A 75 5.15 21.20 25.28
N VAL A 76 5.37 19.91 25.58
CA VAL A 76 5.83 18.91 24.61
C VAL A 76 4.77 18.64 23.55
N ASN A 77 3.49 18.54 23.92
CA ASN A 77 2.40 18.34 22.97
C ASN A 77 2.15 19.58 22.09
N GLU A 78 2.26 20.80 22.64
CA GLU A 78 2.22 22.04 21.85
C GLU A 78 3.41 22.11 20.88
N TYR A 79 4.61 21.73 21.33
CA TYR A 79 5.80 21.66 20.47
C TYR A 79 5.65 20.63 19.34
N ALA A 80 5.06 19.46 19.62
CA ALA A 80 4.81 18.42 18.62
C ALA A 80 3.81 18.86 17.54
N ASN A 81 2.82 19.68 17.91
CA ASN A 81 1.82 20.22 16.98
C ASN A 81 2.28 21.48 16.24
N ALA A 82 3.40 22.08 16.63
CA ALA A 82 3.94 23.28 16.00
C ALA A 82 4.48 22.98 14.60
N HIS A 83 4.46 23.98 13.72
CA HIS A 83 5.01 23.84 12.37
C HIS A 83 6.54 23.64 12.43
N TRP A 84 7.15 22.93 11.46
CA TRP A 84 8.59 22.62 11.49
C TRP A 84 9.49 23.87 11.57
N LEU A 85 9.04 24.99 10.98
CA LEU A 85 9.69 26.30 11.11
C LEU A 85 9.68 26.80 12.56
N GLU A 86 8.57 26.66 13.26
CA GLU A 86 8.40 27.09 14.65
C GLU A 86 9.22 26.21 15.61
N GLN A 87 9.29 24.90 15.32
CA GLN A 87 10.16 23.98 16.04
C GLN A 87 11.64 24.38 15.90
N THR A 88 12.05 24.81 14.71
CA THR A 88 13.44 25.15 14.38
C THR A 88 13.84 26.53 14.90
N TYR A 89 13.01 27.55 14.66
CA TYR A 89 13.34 28.95 14.90
C TYR A 89 12.79 29.53 16.21
N GLY A 90 11.98 28.76 16.94
CA GLY A 90 11.45 29.13 18.25
C GLY A 90 9.97 29.51 18.17
N PHE A 91 9.22 29.03 19.16
CA PHE A 91 7.78 29.20 19.30
C PHE A 91 7.44 29.71 20.70
N ASN A 92 6.24 30.27 20.85
CA ASN A 92 5.67 30.63 22.15
C ASN A 92 4.98 29.39 22.76
N ILE A 93 5.77 28.38 23.11
CA ILE A 93 5.29 27.18 23.82
C ILE A 93 4.92 27.54 25.27
N HIS A 94 3.95 26.82 25.84
CA HIS A 94 3.59 26.96 27.24
C HIS A 94 4.83 26.88 28.13
N THR A 95 5.05 27.94 28.90
CA THR A 95 6.12 28.03 29.88
C THR A 95 5.47 28.25 31.24
N PRO A 96 5.77 27.42 32.26
CA PRO A 96 5.12 27.55 33.54
C PRO A 96 5.39 28.92 34.18
N ASP A 97 4.34 29.54 34.73
CA ASP A 97 4.40 30.86 35.39
C ASP A 97 5.33 30.89 36.61
N SER A 98 5.68 29.70 37.14
CA SER A 98 6.64 29.55 38.24
C SER A 98 8.08 29.88 37.85
N LEU A 99 8.43 29.83 36.56
CA LEU A 99 9.78 30.11 36.05
C LEU A 99 9.94 31.62 35.83
N LYS A 100 10.81 32.25 36.63
CA LYS A 100 10.93 33.72 36.67
C LYS A 100 12.14 34.23 35.89
N THR A 101 13.21 33.44 35.79
CA THR A 101 14.45 33.86 35.12
C THR A 101 14.50 33.39 33.67
N ASP A 102 15.19 34.14 32.82
CA ASP A 102 15.35 33.77 31.41
C ASP A 102 16.16 32.47 31.23
N ASP A 103 17.10 32.19 32.15
CA ASP A 103 17.86 30.95 32.17
C ASP A 103 16.97 29.75 32.52
N GLU A 104 16.09 29.85 33.52
CA GLU A 104 15.11 28.81 33.86
C GLU A 104 14.18 28.49 32.68
N LYS A 105 13.72 29.52 31.96
CA LYS A 105 12.90 29.35 30.76
C LYS A 105 13.67 28.70 29.62
N ARG A 106 14.94 29.06 29.43
CA ARG A 106 15.81 28.42 28.42
C ARG A 106 16.02 26.94 28.73
N GLU A 107 16.32 26.60 29.98
CA GLU A 107 16.49 25.22 30.43
C GLU A 107 15.22 24.39 30.26
N PHE A 108 14.06 24.97 30.61
CA PHE A 108 12.77 24.31 30.39
C PHE A 108 12.50 24.06 28.91
N ASN A 109 12.72 25.05 28.04
CA ASN A 109 12.54 24.90 26.59
C ASN A 109 13.49 23.86 25.99
N GLN A 110 14.72 23.77 26.49
CA GLN A 110 15.66 22.73 26.09
C GLN A 110 15.17 21.35 26.56
N LYS A 111 14.69 21.23 27.80
CA LYS A 111 14.08 20.00 28.33
C LYS A 111 12.88 19.56 27.49
N VAL A 112 12.00 20.48 27.07
CA VAL A 112 10.86 20.19 26.19
C VAL A 112 11.34 19.60 24.85
N ARG A 113 12.34 20.24 24.21
CA ARG A 113 12.93 19.76 22.95
C ARG A 113 13.55 18.38 23.08
N ASP A 114 14.38 18.17 24.10
CA ASP A 114 15.07 16.90 24.33
C ASP A 114 14.08 15.78 24.63
N THR A 115 13.03 16.08 25.42
CA THR A 115 11.95 15.14 25.74
C THR A 115 11.15 14.79 24.48
N TYR A 116 10.83 15.77 23.64
CA TYR A 116 10.17 15.54 22.36
C TYR A 116 11.00 14.62 21.44
N TYR A 117 12.29 14.92 21.24
CA TYR A 117 13.15 14.10 20.38
C TYR A 117 13.42 12.70 20.94
N ALA A 118 13.41 12.54 22.27
CA ALA A 118 13.44 11.22 22.90
C ALA A 118 12.15 10.45 22.62
N PHE A 119 11.00 11.08 22.84
CA PHE A 119 9.68 10.48 22.60
C PHE A 119 9.46 10.09 21.13
N GLU A 120 9.84 10.95 20.18
CA GLU A 120 9.75 10.63 18.75
C GLU A 120 10.68 9.48 18.35
N ARG A 121 11.89 9.40 18.95
CA ARG A 121 12.78 8.25 18.74
C ARG A 121 12.21 6.97 19.33
N GLU A 122 11.57 7.01 20.50
CA GLU A 122 10.90 5.86 21.09
C GLU A 122 9.70 5.38 20.27
N LYS A 123 8.89 6.31 19.74
CA LYS A 123 7.82 5.99 18.78
C LYS A 123 8.34 5.25 17.55
N GLN A 124 9.53 5.63 17.06
CA GLN A 124 10.13 4.99 15.88
C GLN A 124 10.82 3.68 16.21
N ASN A 125 11.55 3.60 17.33
CA ASN A 125 12.34 2.42 17.74
C ASN A 125 11.49 1.24 18.23
N SER A 126 10.35 1.50 18.88
CA SER A 126 9.40 0.42 19.25
C SER A 126 8.77 -0.26 18.03
N SER A 127 8.79 0.42 16.87
CA SER A 127 7.90 0.07 15.77
C SER A 127 8.39 -1.01 14.81
N PHE A 128 9.70 -1.31 14.65
CA PHE A 128 10.14 -2.15 13.52
C PHE A 128 9.95 -3.67 13.77
N GLU A 129 10.31 -4.18 14.95
CA GLU A 129 10.07 -5.58 15.34
C GLU A 129 8.59 -5.85 15.67
N GLU A 130 7.86 -4.84 16.13
CA GLU A 130 6.40 -4.89 16.27
C GLU A 130 5.67 -4.71 14.91
N PHE A 131 6.29 -4.08 13.91
CA PHE A 131 5.69 -3.74 12.61
C PHE A 131 5.17 -4.97 11.86
N ILE A 132 5.95 -6.05 11.88
CA ILE A 132 5.64 -7.29 11.16
C ILE A 132 4.39 -7.95 11.77
N ASN A 133 4.19 -7.78 13.08
CA ASN A 133 3.08 -8.39 13.82
C ASN A 133 1.75 -7.65 13.61
N TYR A 134 1.76 -6.37 13.24
CA TYR A 134 0.54 -5.57 13.01
C TYR A 134 0.28 -5.24 11.55
N GLN A 135 1.01 -5.86 10.62
CA GLN A 135 0.70 -5.75 9.20
C GLN A 135 -0.65 -6.37 8.85
N SER A 136 -1.02 -7.45 9.54
CA SER A 136 -2.25 -8.16 9.24
C SER A 136 -3.48 -7.45 9.80
N PRO A 137 -4.53 -7.23 8.98
CA PRO A 137 -5.78 -6.63 9.46
C PRO A 137 -6.49 -7.49 10.51
N VAL A 138 -6.18 -8.79 10.62
CA VAL A 138 -6.85 -9.71 11.55
C VAL A 138 -6.60 -9.35 13.02
N PHE A 139 -5.51 -8.65 13.33
CA PHE A 139 -5.20 -8.19 14.68
C PHE A 139 -6.05 -7.01 15.15
N HIS A 140 -6.78 -6.37 14.24
CA HIS A 140 -7.56 -5.18 14.52
C HIS A 140 -9.07 -5.39 14.39
N LEU A 141 -9.51 -6.61 14.06
CA LEU A 141 -10.93 -6.94 13.91
C LEU A 141 -11.75 -6.81 15.20
N ASP A 142 -11.09 -6.84 16.36
CA ASP A 142 -11.72 -6.61 17.67
C ASP A 142 -12.12 -5.13 17.87
N ASN A 143 -11.56 -4.20 17.08
CA ASN A 143 -11.92 -2.78 17.10
C ASN A 143 -13.17 -2.53 16.22
N GLU A 144 -14.22 -1.96 16.80
CA GLU A 144 -15.50 -1.75 16.11
C GLU A 144 -15.41 -0.87 14.86
N GLU A 145 -14.62 0.22 14.92
CA GLU A 145 -14.44 1.12 13.77
C GLU A 145 -13.70 0.41 12.64
N PHE A 146 -12.61 -0.28 12.97
CA PHE A 146 -11.83 -1.06 12.02
C PHE A 146 -12.69 -2.14 11.37
N SER A 147 -13.38 -2.94 12.19
CA SER A 147 -14.26 -4.03 11.75
C SER A 147 -15.40 -3.51 10.86
N GLY A 148 -16.02 -2.39 11.23
CA GLY A 148 -17.08 -1.76 10.44
C GLY A 148 -16.59 -1.32 9.05
N ARG A 149 -15.41 -0.71 8.96
CA ARG A 149 -14.79 -0.33 7.67
C ARG A 149 -14.39 -1.56 6.86
N PHE A 150 -13.77 -2.55 7.51
CA PHE A 150 -13.33 -3.79 6.87
C PHE A 150 -14.51 -4.58 6.27
N ASN A 151 -15.59 -4.73 7.02
CA ASN A 151 -16.81 -5.42 6.55
C ASN A 151 -17.48 -4.66 5.39
N ARG A 152 -17.51 -3.33 5.43
CA ARG A 152 -18.03 -2.51 4.33
C ARG A 152 -17.22 -2.71 3.04
N LEU A 153 -15.90 -2.73 3.16
CA LEU A 153 -15.00 -3.02 2.04
C LEU A 153 -15.27 -4.41 1.47
N LEU A 154 -15.34 -5.44 2.33
CA LEU A 154 -15.62 -6.81 1.92
C LEU A 154 -16.97 -6.96 1.22
N ASN A 155 -18.02 -6.30 1.72
CA ASN A 155 -19.33 -6.32 1.09
C ASN A 155 -19.27 -5.70 -0.31
N HIS A 156 -18.61 -4.56 -0.47
CA HIS A 156 -18.44 -3.94 -1.79
C HIS A 156 -17.64 -4.82 -2.75
N VAL A 157 -16.57 -5.47 -2.28
CA VAL A 157 -15.80 -6.44 -3.09
C VAL A 157 -16.70 -7.60 -3.51
N THR A 158 -17.49 -8.15 -2.58
CA THR A 158 -18.40 -9.27 -2.82
C THR A 158 -19.47 -8.93 -3.87
N GLU A 159 -20.08 -7.75 -3.77
CA GLU A 159 -21.09 -7.26 -4.72
C GLU A 159 -20.52 -7.03 -6.14
N ASN A 160 -19.22 -6.75 -6.24
CA ASN A 160 -18.56 -6.32 -7.47
C ASN A 160 -17.43 -7.26 -7.92
N LEU A 161 -17.44 -8.54 -7.50
CA LEU A 161 -16.35 -9.49 -7.73
C LEU A 161 -15.87 -9.54 -9.19
N SER A 162 -16.79 -9.46 -10.16
CA SER A 162 -16.48 -9.52 -11.60
C SER A 162 -15.64 -8.35 -12.11
N LEU A 163 -15.55 -7.26 -11.35
CA LEU A 163 -14.75 -6.07 -11.66
C LEU A 163 -13.33 -6.15 -11.05
N PHE A 164 -13.11 -7.03 -10.09
CA PHE A 164 -11.81 -7.24 -9.47
C PHE A 164 -10.97 -8.27 -10.22
N SER A 165 -9.65 -8.25 -10.01
CA SER A 165 -8.73 -9.19 -10.64
C SER A 165 -8.93 -10.62 -10.12
N PRO A 166 -8.54 -11.65 -10.90
CA PRO A 166 -8.53 -13.03 -10.43
C PRO A 166 -7.74 -13.23 -9.14
N VAL A 167 -6.68 -12.44 -8.91
CA VAL A 167 -5.85 -12.50 -7.70
C VAL A 167 -6.65 -12.06 -6.47
N ILE A 168 -7.39 -10.95 -6.58
CA ILE A 168 -8.24 -10.46 -5.48
C ILE A 168 -9.38 -11.45 -5.21
N ILE A 169 -9.97 -12.01 -6.28
CA ILE A 169 -11.03 -13.03 -6.17
C ILE A 169 -10.49 -14.27 -5.43
N GLU A 170 -9.30 -14.75 -5.78
CA GLU A 170 -8.67 -15.90 -5.13
C GLU A 170 -8.46 -15.67 -3.62
N HIS A 171 -7.97 -14.49 -3.23
CA HIS A 171 -7.81 -14.15 -1.81
C HIS A 171 -9.17 -14.04 -1.10
N TRP A 172 -10.18 -13.46 -1.76
CA TRP A 172 -11.55 -13.43 -1.25
C TRP A 172 -12.13 -14.83 -1.06
N GLU A 173 -11.90 -15.75 -2.00
CA GLU A 173 -12.32 -17.15 -1.86
C GLU A 173 -11.61 -17.83 -0.69
N ARG A 174 -10.30 -17.62 -0.52
CA ARG A 174 -9.54 -18.16 0.62
C ARG A 174 -10.04 -17.67 1.97
N MET A 175 -10.46 -16.40 2.06
CA MET A 175 -11.09 -15.85 3.28
C MET A 175 -12.37 -16.57 3.69
N ARG A 176 -13.05 -17.28 2.78
CA ARG A 176 -14.24 -18.07 3.12
C ARG A 176 -13.90 -19.37 3.86
N PHE A 177 -12.67 -19.87 3.71
CA PHE A 177 -12.21 -21.14 4.28
C PHE A 177 -11.28 -20.95 5.48
N LEU A 178 -10.55 -19.84 5.52
CA LEU A 178 -9.64 -19.47 6.60
C LEU A 178 -10.33 -18.47 7.52
N THR A 179 -10.42 -18.80 8.81
CA THR A 179 -10.96 -17.89 9.84
C THR A 179 -9.88 -16.90 10.28
N PRO A 180 -10.24 -15.66 10.67
CA PRO A 180 -9.25 -14.66 11.11
C PRO A 180 -8.40 -15.14 12.30
N GLU A 181 -9.00 -15.90 13.22
CA GLU A 181 -8.31 -16.48 14.37
C GLU A 181 -7.21 -17.47 13.98
N LYS A 182 -7.37 -18.23 12.88
CA LYS A 182 -6.34 -19.16 12.41
C LYS A 182 -5.13 -18.39 11.91
N VAL A 183 -5.36 -17.37 11.09
CA VAL A 183 -4.31 -16.48 10.60
C VAL A 183 -3.60 -15.78 11.76
N LYS A 184 -4.36 -15.26 12.73
CA LYS A 184 -3.80 -14.67 13.97
C LYS A 184 -2.88 -15.64 14.71
N ASN A 185 -3.29 -16.91 14.84
CA ASN A 185 -2.50 -17.94 15.50
C ASN A 185 -1.22 -18.31 14.74
N GLU A 186 -1.23 -18.31 13.40
CA GLU A 186 -0.03 -18.54 12.59
C GLU A 186 1.03 -17.46 12.85
N TYR A 187 0.64 -16.19 12.82
CA TYR A 187 1.52 -15.07 13.17
C TYR A 187 2.06 -15.19 14.61
N LEU A 188 1.20 -15.51 15.58
CA LEU A 188 1.62 -15.69 16.98
C LEU A 188 2.56 -16.89 17.15
N SER A 189 2.37 -17.96 16.37
CA SER A 189 3.24 -19.13 16.40
C SER A 189 4.63 -18.80 15.85
N LEU A 190 4.70 -18.10 14.72
CA LEU A 190 5.96 -17.65 14.12
C LEU A 190 6.71 -16.72 15.07
N LYS A 191 6.00 -15.83 15.76
CA LYS A 191 6.59 -14.95 16.78
C LYS A 191 7.25 -15.75 17.90
N ARG A 192 6.56 -16.75 18.46
CA ARG A 192 7.11 -17.60 19.54
C ARG A 192 8.34 -18.38 19.11
N VAL A 193 8.39 -18.80 17.85
CA VAL A 193 9.57 -19.47 17.30
C VAL A 193 10.74 -18.49 17.18
N ASN A 194 10.48 -17.28 16.67
CA ASN A 194 11.50 -16.23 16.51
C ASN A 194 12.08 -15.74 17.84
N GLU A 195 11.30 -15.69 18.91
CA GLU A 195 11.79 -15.35 20.26
C GLU A 195 12.88 -16.32 20.76
N ASN A 196 12.88 -17.56 20.28
CA ASN A 196 13.82 -18.60 20.68
C ASN A 196 14.87 -18.91 19.60
N ALA A 197 14.83 -18.21 18.47
CA ALA A 197 15.74 -18.44 17.35
C ALA A 197 16.98 -17.55 17.44
N CYS A 198 18.15 -18.07 17.06
CA CYS A 198 19.38 -17.28 16.99
C CYS A 198 19.39 -16.31 15.79
N GLU A 199 18.55 -16.56 14.79
CA GLU A 199 18.37 -15.74 13.59
C GLU A 199 16.86 -15.61 13.30
N ALA A 200 16.43 -14.46 12.75
CA ALA A 200 15.03 -14.23 12.44
C ALA A 200 14.56 -15.18 11.32
N ILE A 201 13.55 -15.99 11.63
CA ILE A 201 12.91 -16.89 10.67
C ILE A 201 11.79 -16.12 9.97
N GLU A 202 11.98 -15.88 8.67
CA GLU A 202 11.00 -15.25 7.79
C GLU A 202 10.18 -16.32 7.05
N GLU A 203 9.26 -16.99 7.75
CA GLU A 203 8.29 -17.86 7.11
C GLU A 203 7.09 -17.06 6.56
N PRO A 204 6.66 -17.32 5.31
CA PRO A 204 5.50 -16.65 4.75
C PRO A 204 4.20 -17.15 5.40
N VAL A 205 3.49 -16.27 6.11
CA VAL A 205 2.14 -16.55 6.63
C VAL A 205 1.10 -16.40 5.53
N GLU A 206 0.17 -17.36 5.42
CA GLU A 206 -0.92 -17.29 4.44
C GLU A 206 -2.03 -16.36 4.94
N ASP A 207 -1.89 -15.08 4.66
CA ASP A 207 -2.85 -14.06 5.05
C ASP A 207 -3.67 -13.53 3.86
N PRO A 208 -4.83 -14.12 3.55
CA PRO A 208 -5.68 -13.65 2.46
C PRO A 208 -6.33 -12.28 2.75
N TYR A 209 -6.47 -11.89 4.02
CA TYR A 209 -7.05 -10.60 4.42
C TYR A 209 -6.09 -9.46 4.07
N LEU A 210 -4.82 -9.58 4.46
CA LEU A 210 -3.77 -8.63 4.10
C LEU A 210 -3.53 -8.57 2.60
N ARG A 211 -3.45 -9.75 1.95
CA ARG A 211 -3.16 -9.83 0.51
C ARG A 211 -4.26 -9.19 -0.34
N MET A 212 -5.52 -9.30 0.06
CA MET A 212 -6.61 -8.60 -0.61
C MET A 212 -6.44 -7.07 -0.52
N LEU A 213 -6.18 -6.52 0.68
CA LEU A 213 -5.99 -5.07 0.86
C LEU A 213 -4.81 -4.54 0.07
N LEU A 214 -3.68 -5.26 0.09
CA LEU A 214 -2.49 -4.93 -0.70
C LEU A 214 -2.78 -5.02 -2.21
N GLY A 215 -3.52 -6.03 -2.65
CA GLY A 215 -3.95 -6.21 -4.03
C GLY A 215 -4.80 -5.05 -4.53
N ILE A 216 -5.83 -4.66 -3.77
CA ILE A 216 -6.69 -3.50 -4.07
C ILE A 216 -5.84 -2.23 -4.23
N ARG A 217 -4.93 -1.96 -3.29
CA ARG A 217 -4.06 -0.78 -3.32
C ARG A 217 -3.11 -0.79 -4.52
N TYR A 218 -2.48 -1.93 -4.81
CA TYR A 218 -1.56 -2.09 -5.92
C TYR A 218 -2.27 -1.90 -7.27
N GLU A 219 -3.39 -2.57 -7.46
CA GLU A 219 -4.12 -2.56 -8.72
C GLU A 219 -4.79 -1.21 -9.00
N HIS A 220 -5.35 -0.55 -7.97
CA HIS A 220 -5.83 0.83 -8.12
C HIS A 220 -4.73 1.77 -8.62
N ARG A 221 -3.52 1.67 -8.05
CA ARG A 221 -2.36 2.45 -8.51
C ARG A 221 -1.99 2.13 -9.95
N GLN A 222 -2.05 0.86 -10.36
CA GLN A 222 -1.78 0.43 -11.73
C GLN A 222 -2.84 0.94 -12.74
N LEU A 223 -4.11 0.97 -12.33
CA LEU A 223 -5.20 1.53 -13.12
C LEU A 223 -5.03 3.04 -13.32
N ASN A 224 -4.57 3.75 -12.29
CA ASN A 224 -4.34 5.20 -12.27
C ASN A 224 -2.95 5.65 -12.74
N MET A 225 -2.05 4.73 -13.10
CA MET A 225 -0.72 5.11 -13.57
C MET A 225 -0.79 5.87 -14.91
N PRO A 226 -0.13 7.04 -15.03
CA PRO A 226 -0.03 7.76 -16.28
C PRO A 226 0.77 6.94 -17.30
N LEU A 227 0.44 7.08 -18.58
CA LEU A 227 1.05 6.33 -19.67
C LEU A 227 2.58 6.43 -19.67
N SER A 228 3.14 7.62 -19.37
CA SER A 228 4.59 7.84 -19.28
C SER A 228 5.28 6.91 -18.28
N LYS A 229 4.67 6.66 -17.11
CA LYS A 229 5.19 5.74 -16.10
C LYS A 229 5.10 4.27 -16.53
N LYS A 230 4.02 3.90 -17.23
CA LYS A 230 3.87 2.54 -17.77
C LYS A 230 4.96 2.21 -18.80
N TRP A 231 5.28 3.17 -19.67
CA TRP A 231 6.39 3.02 -20.61
C TRP A 231 7.73 2.93 -19.89
N SER A 232 8.00 3.76 -18.87
CA SER A 232 9.25 3.68 -18.12
C SER A 232 9.41 2.35 -17.37
N GLU A 233 8.34 1.80 -16.78
CA GLU A 233 8.39 0.48 -16.13
C GLU A 233 8.64 -0.64 -17.14
N LEU A 234 8.01 -0.57 -18.33
CA LEU A 234 8.26 -1.52 -19.41
C LEU A 234 9.73 -1.49 -19.85
N TRP A 235 10.27 -0.29 -20.09
CA TRP A 235 11.69 -0.11 -20.44
C TRP A 235 12.63 -0.58 -19.34
N PHE A 236 12.29 -0.32 -18.08
CA PHE A 236 13.05 -0.78 -16.93
C PHE A 236 13.02 -2.32 -16.80
N ASN A 237 11.87 -2.95 -16.99
CA ASN A 237 11.75 -4.41 -16.94
C ASN A 237 12.50 -5.07 -18.11
N ILE A 238 12.47 -4.48 -19.30
CA ILE A 238 13.23 -4.94 -20.47
C ILE A 238 14.74 -4.79 -20.22
N SER A 239 15.18 -3.65 -19.68
CA SER A 239 16.60 -3.42 -19.39
C SER A 239 17.11 -4.33 -18.26
N PHE A 240 16.29 -4.55 -17.23
CA PHE A 240 16.60 -5.45 -16.13
C PHE A 240 16.62 -6.92 -16.58
N ALA A 241 15.67 -7.35 -17.40
CA ALA A 241 15.69 -8.68 -18.00
C ALA A 241 16.96 -8.87 -18.85
N ARG A 242 17.30 -7.88 -19.70
CA ARG A 242 18.54 -7.89 -20.48
C ARG A 242 19.79 -7.97 -19.59
N TYR A 243 19.80 -7.25 -18.47
CA TYR A 243 20.88 -7.32 -17.48
C TYR A 243 20.97 -8.71 -16.82
N ARG A 244 19.84 -9.31 -16.44
CA ARG A 244 19.75 -10.66 -15.87
C ARG A 244 20.21 -11.73 -16.87
N PHE A 245 19.78 -11.65 -18.12
CA PHE A 245 20.25 -12.54 -19.19
C PHE A 245 21.74 -12.34 -19.46
N SER A 246 22.25 -11.11 -19.51
CA SER A 246 23.69 -10.86 -19.70
C SER A 246 24.56 -11.44 -18.57
N ARG A 247 24.07 -11.46 -17.32
CA ARG A 247 24.75 -12.13 -16.20
C ARG A 247 24.74 -13.64 -16.36
N ILE A 248 23.64 -14.23 -16.82
CA ILE A 248 23.54 -15.67 -17.08
C ILE A 248 24.51 -16.07 -18.20
N PHE A 249 24.52 -15.35 -19.32
CA PHE A 249 25.44 -15.59 -20.43
C PHE A 249 26.92 -15.39 -20.05
N LYS A 250 27.25 -14.37 -19.22
CA LYS A 250 28.62 -14.22 -18.67
C LYS A 250 29.02 -15.35 -17.72
N LYS A 251 28.06 -15.98 -17.04
CA LYS A 251 28.32 -17.12 -16.14
C LYS A 251 28.54 -18.43 -16.92
N PHE A 252 27.91 -18.58 -18.09
CA PHE A 252 28.19 -19.68 -19.02
C PHE A 252 29.50 -19.50 -19.79
N SER A 253 29.78 -18.30 -20.30
CA SER A 253 31.05 -17.98 -20.97
C SER A 253 32.29 -18.14 -20.07
N LYS A 254 32.16 -17.99 -18.75
CA LYS A 254 33.25 -18.27 -17.79
C LYS A 254 33.43 -19.75 -17.48
N ARG A 255 32.42 -20.60 -17.71
CA ARG A 255 32.53 -22.06 -17.56
C ARG A 255 33.24 -22.67 -18.76
N ASP A 256 32.90 -22.22 -19.97
CA ASP A 256 33.50 -22.75 -21.20
C ASP A 256 35.00 -22.41 -21.33
N ASN A 257 35.48 -21.36 -20.65
CA ASN A 257 36.90 -21.00 -20.62
C ASN A 257 37.72 -21.73 -19.53
N LEU A 258 37.09 -22.52 -18.64
CA LEU A 258 37.80 -23.28 -17.61
C LEU A 258 38.01 -24.75 -17.99
N ASP A 259 37.30 -25.25 -19.00
CA ASP A 259 37.43 -26.63 -19.50
C ASP A 259 38.38 -26.75 -20.72
N GLY A 260 39.01 -25.64 -21.15
CA GLY A 260 39.88 -25.58 -22.33
C GLY A 260 41.39 -25.63 -22.08
N ASP A 261 41.85 -25.57 -20.83
CA ASP A 261 43.29 -25.46 -20.48
C ASP A 261 43.92 -26.78 -19.98
N HIS A 262 43.31 -27.93 -20.28
CA HIS A 262 43.90 -29.24 -20.04
C HIS A 262 43.92 -30.11 -21.29
N LEU A 263 44.81 -29.77 -22.24
CA LEU A 263 45.44 -30.71 -23.17
C LEU A 263 46.88 -30.28 -23.48
#